data_AF-A0A2R5GAB5-F1
#
_entry.id   AF-A0A2R5GAB5-F1
#
_cell.length_a   1.000
_cell.length_b   1.000
_cell.length_c   1.000
_cell.angle_alpha   90.00
_cell.angle_beta   90.00
_cell.angle_gamma   90.00
#
_symmetry.space_group_name_H-M   'P 1'
#
loop_
_entity.id
_entity.type
_entity.pdbx_description
1 polymer ?
#
loop_
_entity_poly.entity_id
_entity_poly.type
_entity_poly.pdbx_seq_one_letter_code
_entity_poly.pdbx_strand_id
1 'polypeptide(L)'
;MPKKSGVKSAKKAAETKVKRAGLVEGKFDGPENDDGMRHGPGRLDWADGAWFKGEFDHGMRKGPGIYVTERGKHSYEGDWRDSKKHGRGTETWANGDKYIGEFRHNKFHGKGVLATRSTRYDGEWREGLRHGRGRMEWLSSGDVYEGYWDAGRMHGQGTYTSAKDGAVYMGEWARGSRNGKGAQTRANGEKYDGEWVENRPHGEGIVRFSNGRWRRARFEQGERKCWLGDERI
;
A
#
# COMPACT_ATOMS: atom_id res chain seq x y z
N MET A 1 32.63 -36.10 -53.76
CA MET A 1 33.15 -35.01 -52.89
C MET A 1 31.98 -34.17 -52.39
N PRO A 2 31.58 -34.23 -51.10
CA PRO A 2 30.44 -33.46 -50.61
C PRO A 2 30.86 -32.06 -50.15
N LYS A 3 30.07 -31.05 -50.53
CA LYS A 3 30.26 -29.63 -50.22
C LYS A 3 29.98 -29.37 -48.73
N LYS A 4 31.00 -28.97 -47.97
CA LYS A 4 30.87 -28.40 -46.62
C LYS A 4 30.49 -26.91 -46.73
N SER A 5 29.20 -26.58 -46.91
CA SER A 5 28.74 -25.18 -46.84
C SER A 5 27.47 -24.94 -46.02
N GLY A 6 26.83 -25.97 -45.44
CA GLY A 6 25.57 -25.82 -44.71
C GLY A 6 25.66 -25.45 -43.22
N VAL A 7 26.82 -25.64 -42.57
CA VAL A 7 26.89 -25.61 -41.09
C VAL A 7 27.15 -24.21 -40.50
N LYS A 8 27.83 -23.31 -41.23
CA LYS A 8 28.11 -21.94 -40.74
C LYS A 8 26.87 -21.02 -40.78
N SER A 9 25.95 -21.23 -41.72
CA SER A 9 24.73 -20.42 -41.85
C SER A 9 23.70 -20.74 -40.75
N ALA A 10 23.56 -22.02 -40.37
CA ALA A 10 22.63 -22.45 -39.33
C ALA A 10 23.05 -22.02 -37.91
N LYS A 11 24.36 -21.99 -37.60
CA LYS A 11 24.86 -21.49 -36.30
C LYS A 11 24.63 -19.98 -36.12
N LYS A 12 24.85 -19.18 -37.17
CA LYS A 12 24.61 -17.72 -37.12
C LYS A 12 23.11 -17.41 -36.97
N ALA A 13 22.24 -18.15 -37.64
CA ALA A 13 20.78 -18.02 -37.49
C ALA A 13 20.27 -18.48 -36.10
N ALA A 14 20.90 -19.49 -35.50
CA ALA A 14 20.60 -19.93 -34.14
C ALA A 14 21.08 -18.91 -33.09
N GLU A 15 22.27 -18.33 -33.25
CA GLU A 15 22.76 -17.24 -32.37
C GLU A 15 21.90 -15.97 -32.49
N THR A 16 21.43 -15.61 -33.69
CA THR A 16 20.49 -14.50 -33.90
C THR A 16 19.10 -14.78 -33.30
N LYS A 17 18.63 -16.04 -33.28
CA LYS A 17 17.38 -16.43 -32.62
C LYS A 17 17.48 -16.47 -31.09
N VAL A 18 18.62 -16.91 -30.55
CA VAL A 18 18.85 -16.96 -29.09
C VAL A 18 19.01 -15.56 -28.50
N LYS A 19 19.57 -14.58 -29.25
CA LYS A 19 19.63 -13.17 -28.83
C LYS A 19 18.26 -12.47 -28.70
N ARG A 20 17.18 -13.03 -29.27
CA ARG A 20 15.81 -12.48 -29.12
C ARG A 20 15.06 -12.95 -27.87
N ALA A 21 15.59 -13.91 -27.10
CA ALA A 21 14.87 -14.54 -25.99
C ALA A 21 14.61 -13.63 -24.76
N GLY A 22 15.16 -12.42 -24.73
CA GLY A 22 14.92 -11.43 -23.65
C GLY A 22 14.17 -10.17 -24.10
N LEU A 23 13.89 -10.02 -25.39
CA LEU A 23 13.25 -8.82 -25.94
C LEU A 23 11.76 -9.09 -26.08
N VAL A 24 10.94 -8.53 -25.19
CA VAL A 24 9.49 -8.42 -25.42
C VAL A 24 9.30 -7.74 -26.78
N GLU A 25 8.58 -8.39 -27.70
CA GLU A 25 8.30 -7.87 -29.05
C GLU A 25 7.67 -6.48 -28.96
N GLY A 26 8.34 -5.48 -29.50
CA GLY A 26 7.90 -4.09 -29.51
C GLY A 26 8.81 -3.24 -30.39
N LYS A 27 8.28 -2.15 -30.94
CA LYS A 27 9.04 -1.20 -31.75
C LYS A 27 9.88 -0.33 -30.82
N PHE A 28 11.20 -0.42 -30.93
CA PHE A 28 12.14 0.35 -30.13
C PHE A 28 12.70 1.53 -30.94
N ASP A 29 12.80 2.68 -30.29
CA ASP A 29 13.42 3.92 -30.78
C ASP A 29 14.44 4.38 -29.73
N GLY A 30 15.72 4.11 -29.98
CA GLY A 30 16.81 4.40 -29.06
C GLY A 30 18.10 3.65 -29.39
N PRO A 31 19.18 3.84 -28.60
CA PRO A 31 20.45 3.17 -28.82
C PRO A 31 20.42 1.68 -28.48
N GLU A 32 21.27 0.92 -29.16
CA GLU A 32 21.59 -0.48 -28.82
C GLU A 32 23.08 -0.59 -28.50
N ASN A 33 23.44 -1.52 -27.61
CA ASN A 33 24.84 -1.87 -27.35
C ASN A 33 25.39 -2.82 -28.45
N ASP A 34 26.68 -3.17 -28.37
CA ASP A 34 27.35 -4.08 -29.32
C ASP A 34 26.67 -5.46 -29.45
N ASP A 35 25.90 -5.86 -28.44
CA ASP A 35 25.14 -7.10 -28.45
C ASP A 35 23.77 -7.02 -29.17
N GLY A 36 23.35 -5.82 -29.58
CA GLY A 36 22.03 -5.54 -30.13
C GLY A 36 20.94 -5.46 -29.06
N MET A 37 21.31 -5.17 -27.81
CA MET A 37 20.36 -4.96 -26.70
C MET A 37 20.10 -3.48 -26.50
N ARG A 38 18.85 -3.12 -26.22
CA ARG A 38 18.43 -1.75 -25.88
C ARG A 38 19.30 -1.18 -24.75
N HIS A 39 19.86 0.01 -24.94
CA HIS A 39 20.76 0.65 -23.99
C HIS A 39 20.65 2.18 -24.05
N GLY A 40 20.75 2.85 -22.90
CA GLY A 40 20.59 4.30 -22.79
C GLY A 40 19.13 4.75 -22.92
N PRO A 41 18.88 6.06 -23.19
CA PRO A 41 17.53 6.60 -23.26
C PRO A 41 16.81 6.11 -24.52
N GLY A 42 15.57 5.67 -24.38
CA GLY A 42 14.77 5.23 -25.53
C GLY A 42 13.28 5.14 -25.26
N ARG A 43 12.55 4.76 -26.31
CA ARG A 43 11.12 4.49 -26.29
C ARG A 43 10.84 3.10 -26.85
N LEU A 44 9.93 2.38 -26.22
CA LEU A 44 9.47 1.06 -26.63
C LEU A 44 7.94 1.06 -26.72
N ASP A 45 7.41 0.79 -27.90
CA ASP A 45 5.97 0.72 -28.18
C ASP A 45 5.56 -0.75 -28.43
N TRP A 46 4.48 -1.18 -27.79
CA TRP A 46 3.91 -2.53 -27.95
C TRP A 46 2.65 -2.51 -28.82
N ALA A 47 2.30 -3.67 -29.40
CA ALA A 47 1.17 -3.80 -30.33
C ALA A 47 -0.20 -3.54 -29.66
N ASP A 48 -0.31 -3.72 -28.35
CA ASP A 48 -1.51 -3.41 -27.55
C ASP A 48 -1.66 -1.90 -27.29
N GLY A 49 -0.71 -1.08 -27.75
CA GLY A 49 -0.67 0.36 -27.53
C GLY A 49 -0.09 0.75 -26.17
N ALA A 50 0.43 -0.20 -25.39
CA ALA A 50 1.30 0.14 -24.27
C ALA A 50 2.60 0.75 -24.80
N TRP A 51 3.25 1.59 -23.99
CA TRP A 51 4.56 2.13 -24.31
C TRP A 51 5.36 2.45 -23.04
N PHE A 52 6.68 2.43 -23.19
CA PHE A 52 7.63 2.84 -22.16
C PHE A 52 8.60 3.85 -22.75
N LYS A 53 8.92 4.90 -21.99
CA LYS A 53 9.96 5.86 -22.31
C LYS A 53 10.84 6.06 -21.09
N GLY A 54 12.14 5.83 -21.22
CA GLY A 54 13.09 5.94 -20.12
C GLY A 54 14.45 5.34 -20.44
N GLU A 55 15.22 5.05 -19.40
CA GLU A 55 16.56 4.48 -19.53
C GLU A 55 16.52 2.94 -19.66
N PHE A 56 17.40 2.42 -20.51
CA PHE A 56 17.60 0.99 -20.73
C PHE A 56 19.05 0.58 -20.44
N ASP A 57 19.24 -0.66 -20.01
CA ASP A 57 20.55 -1.27 -19.84
C ASP A 57 20.44 -2.78 -20.04
N HIS A 58 21.20 -3.32 -21.00
CA HIS A 58 21.12 -4.72 -21.40
C HIS A 58 19.67 -5.18 -21.67
N GLY A 59 18.88 -4.34 -22.35
CA GLY A 59 17.47 -4.61 -22.66
C GLY A 59 16.47 -4.33 -21.53
N MET A 60 16.95 -4.10 -20.30
CA MET A 60 16.13 -3.92 -19.11
C MET A 60 15.85 -2.46 -18.83
N ARG A 61 14.64 -2.13 -18.36
CA ARG A 61 14.29 -0.77 -17.93
C ARG A 61 15.00 -0.46 -16.61
N LYS A 62 15.61 0.72 -16.51
CA LYS A 62 16.27 1.22 -15.30
C LYS A 62 16.01 2.72 -15.12
N GLY A 63 16.39 3.25 -13.96
CA GLY A 63 16.37 4.68 -13.70
C GLY A 63 14.98 5.29 -13.89
N PRO A 64 14.89 6.61 -14.10
CA PRO A 64 13.62 7.27 -14.36
C PRO A 64 12.97 6.78 -15.66
N GLY A 65 11.66 6.56 -15.63
CA GLY A 65 10.91 6.21 -16.82
C GLY A 65 9.40 6.25 -16.63
N ILE A 66 8.70 6.44 -17.75
CA ILE A 66 7.24 6.45 -17.84
C ILE A 66 6.81 5.20 -18.58
N TYR A 67 5.91 4.43 -17.96
CA TYR A 67 5.21 3.32 -18.58
C TYR A 67 3.73 3.63 -18.62
N VAL A 68 3.11 3.42 -19.79
CA VAL A 68 1.67 3.53 -19.98
C VAL A 68 1.19 2.21 -20.59
N THR A 69 0.16 1.61 -20.00
CA THR A 69 -0.42 0.36 -20.50
C THR A 69 -1.32 0.60 -21.71
N GLU A 70 -1.85 -0.48 -22.28
CA GLU A 70 -2.86 -0.50 -23.35
C GLU A 70 -3.82 0.71 -23.27
N ARG A 71 -3.77 1.56 -24.30
CA ARG A 71 -4.66 2.71 -24.49
C ARG A 71 -4.75 3.67 -23.29
N GLY A 72 -3.71 3.77 -22.47
CA GLY A 72 -3.69 4.72 -21.35
C GLY A 72 -4.48 4.28 -20.12
N LYS A 73 -4.89 3.01 -20.01
CA LYS A 73 -5.67 2.51 -18.85
C LYS A 73 -4.92 2.65 -17.52
N HIS A 74 -3.60 2.55 -17.52
CA HIS A 74 -2.80 2.60 -16.31
C HIS A 74 -1.44 3.20 -16.66
N SER A 75 -0.86 3.95 -15.72
CA SER A 75 0.47 4.53 -15.90
C SER A 75 1.31 4.42 -14.65
N TYR A 76 2.62 4.31 -14.86
CA TYR A 76 3.64 4.47 -13.83
C TYR A 76 4.69 5.45 -14.32
N GLU A 77 4.99 6.44 -13.51
CA GLU A 77 6.10 7.37 -13.70
C GLU A 77 6.98 7.32 -12.46
N GLY A 78 8.24 6.92 -12.62
CA GLY A 78 9.14 6.79 -11.49
C GLY A 78 10.39 6.00 -11.81
N ASP A 79 11.09 5.56 -10.76
CA ASP A 79 12.33 4.81 -10.93
C ASP A 79 12.06 3.34 -11.28
N TRP A 80 12.97 2.77 -12.05
CA TRP A 80 12.99 1.39 -12.50
C TRP A 80 14.32 0.75 -12.12
N ARG A 81 14.28 -0.54 -11.79
CA ARG A 81 15.46 -1.39 -11.64
C ARG A 81 15.14 -2.78 -12.15
N ASP A 82 15.97 -3.29 -13.06
CA ASP A 82 15.80 -4.61 -13.66
C ASP A 82 14.39 -4.85 -14.21
N SER A 83 13.86 -3.85 -14.92
CA SER A 83 12.49 -3.86 -15.46
C SER A 83 11.36 -3.90 -14.44
N LYS A 84 11.64 -3.62 -13.16
CA LYS A 84 10.65 -3.54 -12.08
C LYS A 84 10.57 -2.13 -11.51
N LYS A 85 9.37 -1.70 -11.10
CA LYS A 85 9.17 -0.45 -10.34
C LYS A 85 10.01 -0.51 -9.06
N HIS A 86 10.79 0.52 -8.83
CA HIS A 86 11.70 0.64 -7.68
C HIS A 86 11.81 2.12 -7.28
N GLY A 87 12.43 2.45 -6.16
CA GLY A 87 12.67 3.85 -5.79
C GLY A 87 11.37 4.62 -5.59
N ARG A 88 11.29 5.86 -6.08
CA ARG A 88 10.07 6.67 -5.98
C ARG A 88 9.28 6.63 -7.29
N GLY A 89 7.96 6.68 -7.18
CA GLY A 89 7.10 6.77 -8.36
C GLY A 89 5.67 7.14 -8.05
N THR A 90 4.94 7.42 -9.13
CA THR A 90 3.50 7.65 -9.15
C THR A 90 2.86 6.60 -10.04
N GLU A 91 1.93 5.84 -9.47
CA GLU A 91 1.11 4.86 -10.18
C GLU A 91 -0.34 5.38 -10.23
N THR A 92 -0.92 5.39 -11.43
CA THR A 92 -2.30 5.85 -11.66
C THR A 92 -3.08 4.76 -12.38
N TRP A 93 -4.24 4.40 -11.86
CA TRP A 93 -5.13 3.39 -12.45
C TRP A 93 -6.29 4.04 -13.21
N ALA A 94 -6.93 3.26 -14.09
CA ALA A 94 -8.05 3.70 -14.95
C ALA A 94 -9.21 4.30 -14.15
N ASN A 95 -9.43 3.81 -12.93
CA ASN A 95 -10.50 4.27 -12.04
C ASN A 95 -10.17 5.60 -11.33
N GLY A 96 -9.02 6.20 -11.62
CA GLY A 96 -8.55 7.44 -10.99
C GLY A 96 -7.82 7.23 -9.66
N ASP A 97 -7.73 5.99 -9.17
CA ASP A 97 -6.89 5.70 -8.00
C ASP A 97 -5.44 6.09 -8.31
N LYS A 98 -4.73 6.51 -7.26
CA LYS A 98 -3.36 6.99 -7.40
C LYS A 98 -2.53 6.64 -6.17
N TYR A 99 -1.34 6.09 -6.41
CA TYR A 99 -0.32 5.88 -5.40
C TYR A 99 0.88 6.76 -5.70
N ILE A 100 1.34 7.52 -4.72
CA ILE A 100 2.56 8.32 -4.80
C ILE A 100 3.44 7.90 -3.64
N GLY A 101 4.60 7.31 -3.93
CA GLY A 101 5.47 6.84 -2.86
C GLY A 101 6.61 5.96 -3.33
N GLU A 102 7.13 5.20 -2.39
CA GLU A 102 8.24 4.29 -2.61
C GLU A 102 7.78 2.92 -3.13
N PHE A 103 8.62 2.30 -3.95
CA PHE A 103 8.43 1.01 -4.58
C PHE A 103 9.64 0.10 -4.36
N ARG A 104 9.37 -1.19 -4.18
CA ARG A 104 10.38 -2.24 -4.17
C ARG A 104 9.90 -3.44 -4.96
N HIS A 105 10.53 -3.67 -6.11
CA HIS A 105 10.26 -4.83 -6.98
C HIS A 105 8.77 -4.94 -7.36
N ASN A 106 8.21 -3.86 -7.93
CA ASN A 106 6.80 -3.74 -8.34
C ASN A 106 5.77 -3.60 -7.21
N LYS A 107 6.18 -3.58 -5.94
CA LYS A 107 5.25 -3.44 -4.80
C LYS A 107 5.43 -2.10 -4.11
N PHE A 108 4.36 -1.54 -3.55
CA PHE A 108 4.46 -0.42 -2.62
C PHE A 108 5.33 -0.84 -1.43
N HIS A 109 6.23 0.05 -1.05
CA HIS A 109 7.17 -0.16 0.02
C HIS A 109 7.53 1.19 0.64
N GLY A 110 8.13 1.23 1.83
CA GLY A 110 8.56 2.50 2.42
C GLY A 110 7.40 3.44 2.70
N LYS A 111 7.54 4.73 2.45
CA LYS A 111 6.46 5.72 2.64
C LYS A 111 5.69 5.95 1.34
N GLY A 112 4.37 6.12 1.46
CA GLY A 112 3.53 6.47 0.31
C GLY A 112 2.10 6.80 0.66
N VAL A 113 1.44 7.48 -0.28
CA VAL A 113 0.03 7.87 -0.21
C VAL A 113 -0.74 7.10 -1.27
N LEU A 114 -1.73 6.32 -0.85
CA LEU A 114 -2.73 5.74 -1.75
C LEU A 114 -4.04 6.52 -1.61
N ALA A 115 -4.42 7.22 -2.68
CA ALA A 115 -5.72 7.86 -2.81
C ALA A 115 -6.60 7.01 -3.73
N THR A 116 -7.79 6.68 -3.25
CA THR A 116 -8.84 5.99 -4.03
C THR A 116 -10.11 6.81 -3.98
N ARG A 117 -11.15 6.39 -4.71
CA ARG A 117 -12.48 7.00 -4.61
C ARG A 117 -13.07 6.96 -3.18
N SER A 118 -12.76 5.94 -2.38
CA SER A 118 -13.41 5.71 -1.07
C SER A 118 -12.52 6.00 0.13
N THR A 119 -11.20 5.97 -0.05
CA THR A 119 -10.24 6.06 1.05
C THR A 119 -8.97 6.80 0.64
N ARG A 120 -8.34 7.49 1.60
CA ARG A 120 -6.98 8.00 1.50
C ARG A 120 -6.14 7.39 2.62
N TYR A 121 -5.05 6.71 2.26
CA TYR A 121 -4.05 6.23 3.22
C TYR A 121 -2.73 6.95 3.01
N ASP A 122 -2.17 7.49 4.07
CA ASP A 122 -0.88 8.16 4.11
C ASP A 122 -0.02 7.50 5.19
N GLY A 123 1.00 6.75 4.79
CA GLY A 123 1.79 6.02 5.77
C GLY A 123 2.82 5.06 5.19
N GLU A 124 3.25 4.14 6.03
CA GLU A 124 4.26 3.14 5.70
C GLU A 124 3.63 1.91 5.01
N TRP A 125 4.43 1.27 4.15
CA TRP A 125 4.07 0.13 3.31
C TRP A 125 5.15 -0.94 3.36
N ARG A 126 4.74 -2.21 3.39
CA ARG A 126 5.63 -3.36 3.29
C ARG A 126 5.02 -4.42 2.40
N GLU A 127 5.70 -4.72 1.29
CA GLU A 127 5.28 -5.74 0.33
C GLU A 127 3.85 -5.53 -0.21
N GLY A 128 3.48 -4.28 -0.47
CA GLY A 128 2.15 -3.91 -0.99
C GLY A 128 1.06 -3.78 0.07
N LEU A 129 1.36 -4.03 1.35
CA LEU A 129 0.41 -3.91 2.46
C LEU A 129 0.74 -2.70 3.33
N ARG A 130 -0.29 -2.04 3.86
CA ARG A 130 -0.12 -1.03 4.92
C ARG A 130 0.60 -1.65 6.11
N HIS A 131 1.62 -0.96 6.59
CA HIS A 131 2.46 -1.41 7.69
C HIS A 131 2.98 -0.20 8.47
N GLY A 132 3.65 -0.40 9.61
CA GLY A 132 4.28 0.70 10.35
C GLY A 132 3.26 1.74 10.83
N ARG A 133 3.60 3.03 10.79
CA ARG A 133 2.64 4.10 11.11
C ARG A 133 1.93 4.60 9.86
N GLY A 134 0.66 4.97 10.02
CA GLY A 134 -0.11 5.59 8.94
C GLY A 134 -1.45 6.14 9.38
N ARG A 135 -1.98 7.03 8.56
CA ARG A 135 -3.28 7.67 8.71
C ARG A 135 -4.20 7.24 7.57
N MET A 136 -5.36 6.69 7.92
CA MET A 136 -6.44 6.30 7.01
C MET A 136 -7.62 7.24 7.18
N GLU A 137 -8.15 7.69 6.06
CA GLU A 137 -9.40 8.45 5.96
C GLU A 137 -10.39 7.64 5.13
N TRP A 138 -11.58 7.38 5.67
CA TRP A 138 -12.69 6.80 4.93
C TRP A 138 -13.59 7.93 4.42
N LEU A 139 -13.46 8.27 3.14
CA LEU A 139 -14.06 9.47 2.54
C LEU A 139 -15.60 9.45 2.52
N SER A 140 -16.20 8.26 2.58
CA SER A 140 -17.67 8.11 2.60
C SER A 140 -18.28 8.35 3.97
N SER A 141 -17.62 7.92 5.05
CA SER A 141 -18.09 8.14 6.42
C SER A 141 -17.48 9.38 7.07
N GLY A 142 -16.32 9.82 6.61
CA GLY A 142 -15.48 10.84 7.24
C GLY A 142 -14.60 10.28 8.37
N ASP A 143 -14.67 8.98 8.66
CA ASP A 143 -13.92 8.38 9.76
C ASP A 143 -12.41 8.47 9.51
N VAL A 144 -11.66 8.59 10.59
CA VAL A 144 -10.19 8.69 10.55
C VAL A 144 -9.59 7.69 11.53
N TYR A 145 -8.55 6.99 11.09
CA TYR A 145 -7.66 6.23 11.95
C TYR A 145 -6.23 6.72 11.80
N GLU A 146 -5.54 6.96 12.90
CA GLU A 146 -4.12 7.27 12.93
C GLU A 146 -3.43 6.39 13.95
N GLY A 147 -2.48 5.56 13.52
CA GLY A 147 -1.84 4.59 14.39
C GLY A 147 -0.96 3.60 13.66
N TYR A 148 -0.70 2.47 14.32
CA TYR A 148 0.10 1.40 13.76
C TYR A 148 -0.73 0.45 12.87
N TRP A 149 -0.05 -0.11 11.88
CA TRP A 149 -0.60 -1.04 10.91
C TRP A 149 0.29 -2.27 10.83
N ASP A 150 -0.33 -3.45 10.75
CA ASP A 150 0.35 -4.69 10.44
C ASP A 150 -0.45 -5.53 9.44
N ALA A 151 0.23 -6.01 8.40
CA ALA A 151 -0.35 -6.77 7.31
C ALA A 151 -1.71 -6.21 6.81
N GLY A 152 -1.79 -4.89 6.59
CA GLY A 152 -2.98 -4.23 6.06
C GLY A 152 -4.07 -3.90 7.08
N ARG A 153 -3.90 -4.25 8.37
CA ARG A 153 -4.89 -4.08 9.45
C ARG A 153 -4.38 -3.13 10.54
N MET A 154 -5.30 -2.41 11.18
CA MET A 154 -5.00 -1.61 12.38
C MET A 154 -4.43 -2.53 13.47
N HIS A 155 -3.32 -2.11 14.08
CA HIS A 155 -2.59 -2.89 15.08
C HIS A 155 -1.92 -1.93 16.08
N GLY A 156 -1.57 -2.38 17.27
CA GLY A 156 -0.78 -1.62 18.23
C GLY A 156 -1.53 -0.39 18.73
N GLN A 157 -0.82 0.70 19.03
CA GLN A 157 -1.45 1.93 19.48
C GLN A 157 -2.07 2.69 18.30
N GLY A 158 -3.27 3.22 18.48
CA GLY A 158 -3.90 4.09 17.50
C GLY A 158 -5.14 4.81 17.99
N THR A 159 -5.47 5.89 17.29
CA THR A 159 -6.63 6.73 17.51
C THR A 159 -7.61 6.54 16.36
N TYR A 160 -8.87 6.25 16.68
CA TYR A 160 -9.98 6.24 15.73
C TYR A 160 -10.95 7.35 16.08
N THR A 161 -11.32 8.16 15.10
CA THR A 161 -12.31 9.23 15.21
C THR A 161 -13.47 8.92 14.28
N SER A 162 -14.65 8.75 14.87
CA SER A 162 -15.93 8.61 14.16
C SER A 162 -16.41 9.98 13.70
N ALA A 163 -16.62 10.18 12.41
CA ALA A 163 -17.18 11.43 11.91
C ALA A 163 -18.71 11.51 12.10
N LYS A 164 -19.39 10.36 12.26
CA LYS A 164 -20.84 10.30 12.47
C LYS A 164 -21.28 10.99 13.76
N ASP A 165 -20.52 10.81 14.83
CA ASP A 165 -20.89 11.27 16.18
C ASP A 165 -19.73 11.93 16.94
N GLY A 166 -18.55 12.07 16.33
CA GLY A 166 -17.37 12.63 16.98
C GLY A 166 -16.78 11.73 18.06
N ALA A 167 -17.22 10.46 18.16
CA ALA A 167 -16.66 9.55 19.14
C ALA A 167 -15.19 9.25 18.82
N VAL A 168 -14.35 9.27 19.85
CA VAL A 168 -12.90 9.02 19.74
C VAL A 168 -12.55 7.79 20.55
N TYR A 169 -11.79 6.87 19.97
CA TYR A 169 -11.13 5.79 20.70
C TYR A 169 -9.62 5.95 20.58
N MET A 170 -8.91 5.87 21.70
CA MET A 170 -7.45 5.87 21.77
C MET A 170 -7.01 4.63 22.54
N GLY A 171 -6.20 3.77 21.94
CA GLY A 171 -5.67 2.63 22.65
C GLY A 171 -5.14 1.54 21.74
N GLU A 172 -5.11 0.33 22.28
CA GLU A 172 -4.58 -0.85 21.62
C GLU A 172 -5.56 -1.44 20.59
N TRP A 173 -4.98 -1.91 19.49
CA TRP A 173 -5.62 -2.56 18.37
C TRP A 173 -4.91 -3.89 18.08
N ALA A 174 -5.68 -4.92 17.74
CA ALA A 174 -5.15 -6.16 17.22
C ALA A 174 -6.03 -6.64 16.07
N ARG A 175 -5.40 -6.96 14.93
CA ARG A 175 -6.06 -7.52 13.73
C ARG A 175 -7.29 -6.70 13.27
N GLY A 176 -7.23 -5.38 13.40
CA GLY A 176 -8.30 -4.47 12.97
C GLY A 176 -9.38 -4.20 14.02
N SER A 177 -9.25 -4.72 15.24
CA SER A 177 -10.23 -4.51 16.32
C SER A 177 -9.59 -3.89 17.55
N ARG A 178 -10.35 -3.09 18.31
CA ARG A 178 -9.93 -2.62 19.64
C ARG A 178 -9.71 -3.82 20.53
N ASN A 179 -8.50 -3.96 21.07
CA ASN A 179 -8.09 -5.13 21.84
C ASN A 179 -6.90 -4.75 22.73
N GLY A 180 -7.00 -4.99 24.04
CA GLY A 180 -6.05 -4.49 25.04
C GLY A 180 -6.59 -3.26 25.78
N LYS A 181 -5.73 -2.36 26.24
CA LYS A 181 -6.13 -1.17 26.98
C LYS A 181 -6.51 -0.02 26.04
N GLY A 182 -7.57 0.70 26.38
CA GLY A 182 -7.97 1.88 25.61
C GLY A 182 -9.06 2.70 26.24
N ALA A 183 -9.14 3.95 25.81
CA ALA A 183 -10.13 4.92 26.22
C ALA A 183 -11.04 5.30 25.06
N GLN A 184 -12.36 5.23 25.26
CA GLN A 184 -13.37 5.74 24.34
C GLN A 184 -14.04 6.97 24.97
N THR A 185 -14.08 8.08 24.23
CA THR A 185 -14.94 9.24 24.50
C THR A 185 -16.09 9.22 23.52
N ARG A 186 -17.32 9.27 24.02
CA ARG A 186 -18.55 9.35 23.22
C ARG A 186 -18.93 10.80 22.94
N ALA A 187 -19.81 11.01 21.96
CA ALA A 187 -20.34 12.31 21.58
C ALA A 187 -20.93 13.12 22.76
N ASN A 188 -21.55 12.43 23.70
CA ASN A 188 -22.17 13.01 24.90
C ASN A 188 -21.17 13.33 26.03
N GLY A 189 -19.86 13.18 25.78
CA GLY A 189 -18.80 13.40 26.75
C GLY A 189 -18.55 12.24 27.71
N GLU A 190 -19.36 11.18 27.67
CA GLU A 190 -19.11 9.99 28.48
C GLU A 190 -17.81 9.29 28.02
N LYS A 191 -17.00 8.88 28.99
CA LYS A 191 -15.72 8.21 28.73
C LYS A 191 -15.68 6.85 29.37
N TYR A 192 -15.24 5.85 28.63
CA TYR A 192 -14.80 4.56 29.17
C TYR A 192 -13.29 4.44 29.05
N ASP A 193 -12.63 3.95 30.07
CA ASP A 193 -11.18 3.78 30.16
C ASP A 193 -10.91 2.42 30.81
N GLY A 194 -10.47 1.43 30.03
CA GLY A 194 -10.36 0.06 30.51
C GLY A 194 -9.91 -0.92 29.42
N GLU A 195 -10.17 -2.19 29.66
CA GLU A 195 -9.82 -3.26 28.73
C GLU A 195 -10.88 -3.44 27.64
N TRP A 196 -10.42 -3.93 26.49
CA TRP A 196 -11.21 -4.19 25.29
C TRP A 196 -10.85 -5.56 24.72
N VAL A 197 -11.86 -6.29 24.25
CA VAL A 197 -11.70 -7.53 23.50
C VAL A 197 -12.64 -7.47 22.30
N GLU A 198 -12.09 -7.61 21.09
CA GLU A 198 -12.86 -7.64 19.84
C GLU A 198 -13.88 -6.50 19.71
N ASN A 199 -13.44 -5.25 19.92
CA ASN A 199 -14.27 -4.05 19.89
C ASN A 199 -15.28 -3.90 21.03
N ARG A 200 -15.22 -4.72 22.08
CA ARG A 200 -16.15 -4.66 23.21
C ARG A 200 -15.42 -4.33 24.52
N PRO A 201 -15.96 -3.44 25.37
CA PRO A 201 -15.48 -3.28 26.74
C PRO A 201 -15.41 -4.62 27.46
N HIS A 202 -14.32 -4.87 28.17
CA HIS A 202 -14.05 -6.09 28.90
C HIS A 202 -13.28 -5.78 30.19
N GLY A 203 -13.23 -6.73 31.12
CA GLY A 203 -12.44 -6.59 32.33
C GLY A 203 -12.92 -5.45 33.23
N GLU A 204 -12.01 -4.81 33.94
CA GLU A 204 -12.33 -3.66 34.78
C GLU A 204 -12.01 -2.34 34.05
N GLY A 205 -12.87 -1.34 34.22
CA GLY A 205 -12.68 -0.03 33.64
C GLY A 205 -13.32 1.08 34.45
N ILE A 206 -12.98 2.32 34.12
CA ILE A 206 -13.53 3.54 34.69
C ILE A 206 -14.50 4.15 33.68
N VAL A 207 -15.75 4.34 34.11
CA VAL A 207 -16.75 5.12 33.38
C VAL A 207 -16.78 6.52 33.97
N ARG A 208 -16.57 7.54 33.13
CA ARG A 208 -16.79 8.95 33.47
C ARG A 208 -18.08 9.41 32.78
N PHE A 209 -19.01 9.93 33.55
CA PHE A 209 -20.29 10.39 33.07
C PHE A 209 -20.19 11.85 32.60
N SER A 210 -21.17 12.29 31.80
CA SER A 210 -21.23 13.67 31.29
C SER A 210 -21.28 14.73 32.39
N ASN A 211 -21.76 14.39 33.59
CA ASN A 211 -21.78 15.25 34.77
C ASN A 211 -20.44 15.31 35.54
N GLY A 212 -19.36 14.68 35.02
CA GLY A 212 -18.03 14.65 35.64
C GLY A 212 -17.84 13.58 36.72
N ARG A 213 -18.91 12.92 37.20
CA ARG A 213 -18.77 11.78 38.12
C ARG A 213 -18.10 10.61 37.42
N TRP A 214 -17.45 9.75 38.18
CA TRP A 214 -16.86 8.53 37.65
C TRP A 214 -17.07 7.35 38.59
N ARG A 215 -17.12 6.14 38.01
CA ARG A 215 -17.24 4.88 38.75
C ARG A 215 -16.43 3.79 38.07
N ARG A 216 -15.87 2.88 38.88
CA ARG A 216 -15.28 1.64 38.37
C ARG A 216 -16.37 0.63 38.10
N ALA A 217 -16.25 -0.14 37.02
CA ALA A 217 -17.18 -1.21 36.67
C ALA A 217 -16.42 -2.41 36.10
N ARG A 218 -17.06 -3.59 36.21
CA ARG A 218 -16.63 -4.79 35.49
C ARG A 218 -17.51 -4.99 34.26
N PHE A 219 -16.88 -5.26 33.13
CA PHE A 219 -17.50 -5.51 31.84
C PHE A 219 -17.15 -6.91 31.34
N GLU A 220 -18.09 -7.54 30.64
CA GLU A 220 -17.86 -8.79 29.94
C GLU A 220 -18.67 -8.75 28.64
N GLN A 221 -18.00 -9.04 27.52
CA GLN A 221 -18.59 -9.00 26.17
C GLN A 221 -19.32 -7.68 25.86
N GLY A 222 -18.80 -6.56 26.36
CA GLY A 222 -19.35 -5.22 26.13
C GLY A 222 -20.48 -4.81 27.07
N GLU A 223 -20.93 -5.71 27.92
CA GLU A 223 -21.97 -5.45 28.91
C GLU A 223 -21.36 -5.18 30.28
N ARG A 224 -21.84 -4.13 30.96
CA ARG A 224 -21.50 -3.88 32.36
C ARG A 224 -22.17 -4.94 33.23
N LYS A 225 -21.38 -5.74 33.95
CA LYS A 225 -21.88 -6.75 34.89
C LYS A 225 -22.15 -6.16 36.27
N CYS A 226 -21.27 -5.31 36.79
CA CYS A 226 -21.47 -4.63 38.07
C CYS A 226 -20.64 -3.33 38.17
N TRP A 227 -21.02 -2.46 39.12
CA TRP A 227 -20.16 -1.38 39.59
C TRP A 227 -19.23 -1.91 40.70
N LEU A 228 -18.02 -1.37 40.76
CA LEU A 228 -17.00 -1.74 41.73
C LEU A 228 -16.82 -0.60 42.74
N GLY A 229 -16.82 -0.94 44.03
CA GLY A 229 -16.68 -0.02 45.16
C GLY A 229 -18.02 0.54 45.67
N ASP A 230 -18.03 0.88 46.97
CA ASP A 230 -19.13 1.58 47.62
C ASP A 230 -19.18 3.05 47.20
N GLU A 231 -20.40 3.56 47.06
CA GLU A 231 -20.70 4.91 46.62
C GLU A 231 -19.93 5.97 47.42
N ARG A 232 -19.02 6.71 46.77
CA ARG A 232 -18.65 8.05 47.24
C ARG A 232 -19.25 9.05 46.26
N ILE A 233 -20.44 9.52 46.64
CA ILE A 233 -21.20 10.62 46.05
C ILE A 233 -20.41 11.92 46.23
#